data_AF-A0A0F2IFZ9-F1
#
_entry.id   AF-A0A0F2IFZ9-F1
#
_cell.length_a   1.000
_cell.length_b   1.000
_cell.length_c   1.000
_cell.angle_alpha   90.00
_cell.angle_beta   90.00
_cell.angle_gamma   90.00
#
_symmetry.space_group_name_H-M   'P 1'
#
loop_
_entity.id
_entity.type
_entity.pdbx_description
1 polymer ?
#
loop_
_entity_poly.entity_id
_entity_poly.type
_entity_poly.pdbx_seq_one_letter_code
_entity_poly.pdbx_strand_id
1 'polypeptide(L)'
;MKKILLTLVCAFIGAPAMAANTNVEYQKTYDCAVGGCLLMCKSLAQTDHTVRARDIGKADLRLLKSGTMLFTLSFPGKNAKTEVIIPSGTESCELRNSTQ
;
A
#
# COMPACT_ATOMS: atom_id res chain seq x y z
N MET A 1 -36.11 -34.76 -44.31
CA MET A 1 -35.35 -33.52 -44.02
C MET A 1 -35.54 -33.17 -42.55
N LYS A 2 -34.49 -33.32 -41.72
CA LYS A 2 -34.46 -32.84 -40.33
C LYS A 2 -33.01 -32.55 -39.99
N LYS A 3 -32.61 -31.29 -40.17
CA LYS A 3 -31.26 -30.80 -39.85
C LYS A 3 -31.27 -30.43 -38.38
N ILE A 4 -30.56 -31.20 -37.58
CA ILE A 4 -30.39 -30.94 -36.14
C ILE A 4 -29.30 -29.88 -36.00
N LEU A 5 -29.72 -28.85 -35.29
CA LEU A 5 -28.99 -27.71 -34.75
C LEU A 5 -27.77 -28.16 -33.92
N LEU A 6 -26.58 -27.58 -34.15
CA LEU A 6 -25.55 -27.52 -33.12
C LEU A 6 -24.82 -26.18 -33.20
N THR A 7 -25.19 -25.31 -32.28
CA THR A 7 -24.74 -23.95 -32.05
C THR A 7 -23.51 -23.94 -31.13
N LEU A 8 -22.64 -22.92 -31.30
CA LEU A 8 -21.84 -22.27 -30.24
C LEU A 8 -20.71 -23.15 -29.61
N VAL A 9 -19.50 -22.70 -29.26
CA VAL A 9 -19.02 -21.45 -28.67
C VAL A 9 -17.50 -21.37 -28.95
N CYS A 10 -17.01 -20.32 -29.61
CA CYS A 10 -15.60 -19.94 -29.50
C CYS A 10 -15.38 -19.34 -28.12
N ALA A 11 -14.85 -20.14 -27.19
CA ALA A 11 -14.44 -19.68 -25.87
C ALA A 11 -13.22 -18.76 -26.03
N PHE A 12 -13.46 -17.45 -26.17
CA PHE A 12 -12.45 -16.45 -25.90
C PHE A 12 -12.10 -16.56 -24.42
N ILE A 13 -10.98 -17.22 -24.15
CA ILE A 13 -10.31 -17.25 -22.86
C ILE A 13 -9.95 -15.80 -22.53
N GLY A 14 -10.81 -15.15 -21.74
CA GLY A 14 -10.54 -13.82 -21.22
C GLY A 14 -9.28 -13.88 -20.39
N ALA A 15 -8.23 -13.17 -20.82
CA ALA A 15 -7.11 -12.89 -19.95
C ALA A 15 -7.64 -12.20 -18.68
N PRO A 16 -7.16 -12.53 -17.48
CA PRO A 16 -7.51 -11.77 -16.30
C PRO A 16 -6.97 -10.36 -16.53
N ALA A 17 -7.87 -9.42 -16.80
CA ALA A 17 -7.54 -8.01 -16.72
C ALA A 17 -7.14 -7.76 -15.26
N MET A 18 -5.84 -7.70 -15.01
CA MET A 18 -5.27 -7.17 -13.77
C MET A 18 -5.84 -5.76 -13.63
N ALA A 19 -6.88 -5.60 -12.82
CA ALA A 19 -7.47 -4.31 -12.53
C ALA A 19 -6.39 -3.45 -11.87
N ALA A 20 -5.76 -2.57 -12.66
CA ALA A 20 -4.94 -1.52 -12.11
C ALA A 20 -5.83 -0.71 -11.18
N ASN A 21 -5.51 -0.66 -9.89
CA ASN A 21 -6.27 0.09 -8.91
C ASN A 21 -6.12 1.59 -9.24
N THR A 22 -7.09 2.14 -9.99
CA THR A 22 -7.08 3.49 -10.57
C THR A 22 -7.15 4.62 -9.54
N ASN A 23 -7.23 4.27 -8.25
CA ASN A 23 -7.33 5.21 -7.14
C ASN A 23 -5.97 5.57 -6.52
N VAL A 24 -4.88 4.88 -6.89
CA VAL A 24 -3.53 5.22 -6.45
C VAL A 24 -2.99 6.36 -7.32
N GLU A 25 -2.59 7.44 -6.67
CA GLU A 25 -1.95 8.60 -7.31
C GLU A 25 -0.43 8.47 -7.30
N TYR A 26 0.12 7.98 -6.20
CA TYR A 26 1.55 7.77 -6.04
C TYR A 26 1.84 6.52 -5.23
N GLN A 27 2.89 5.80 -5.62
CA GLN A 27 3.35 4.63 -4.89
C GLN A 27 4.87 4.66 -4.79
N LYS A 28 5.39 4.33 -3.60
CA LYS A 28 6.83 4.19 -3.36
C LYS A 28 7.10 3.07 -2.37
N THR A 29 8.09 2.26 -2.70
CA THR A 29 8.65 1.25 -1.81
C THR A 29 9.92 1.79 -1.16
N TYR A 30 10.05 1.58 0.14
CA TYR A 30 11.20 1.94 0.96
C TYR A 30 11.85 0.66 1.45
N ASP A 31 13.14 0.52 1.18
CA ASP A 31 13.99 -0.50 1.79
C ASP A 31 14.77 0.18 2.93
N CYS A 32 14.60 -0.30 4.15
CA CYS A 32 15.19 0.33 5.33
C CYS A 32 16.59 -0.23 5.57
N ALA A 33 17.58 0.64 5.67
CA ALA A 33 18.97 0.26 5.89
C ALA A 33 19.18 -0.42 7.26
N VAL A 34 20.43 -0.83 7.54
CA VAL A 34 20.83 -1.44 8.81
C VAL A 34 20.36 -0.58 9.99
N GLY A 35 19.50 -1.14 10.86
CA GLY A 35 18.85 -0.42 11.97
C GLY A 35 17.36 -0.12 11.77
N GLY A 36 16.81 -0.38 10.57
CA GLY A 36 15.39 -0.24 10.27
C GLY A 36 14.92 1.22 10.12
N CYS A 37 13.62 1.39 9.86
CA CYS A 37 12.97 2.70 9.84
C CYS A 37 11.98 2.87 11.00
N LEU A 38 11.68 4.13 11.29
CA LEU A 38 10.58 4.61 12.11
C LEU A 38 9.48 5.15 11.20
N LEU A 39 8.22 4.89 11.53
CA LEU A 39 7.10 5.67 11.00
C LEU A 39 6.77 6.77 12.01
N MET A 40 7.14 8.00 11.69
CA MET A 40 6.88 9.18 12.50
C MET A 40 5.69 9.93 11.95
N CYS A 41 4.73 10.26 12.80
CA CYS A 41 3.53 10.98 12.44
C CYS A 41 3.39 12.24 13.27
N LYS A 42 2.97 13.32 12.64
CA LYS A 42 2.63 14.58 13.27
C LYS A 42 1.16 14.85 13.02
N SER A 43 0.37 14.92 14.08
CA SER A 43 -1.02 15.34 13.97
C SER A 43 -1.10 16.77 13.45
N LEU A 44 -2.09 17.09 12.62
CA LEU A 44 -2.33 18.48 12.24
C LEU A 44 -2.99 19.29 13.38
N ALA A 45 -3.54 18.63 14.39
CA ALA A 45 -4.14 19.25 15.56
C ALA A 45 -3.15 19.48 16.73
N GLN A 46 -1.95 18.90 16.67
CA GLN A 46 -0.96 18.98 17.74
C GLN A 46 0.43 19.24 17.18
N THR A 47 1.32 19.84 17.97
CA THR A 47 2.69 20.15 17.53
C THR A 47 3.63 18.95 17.58
N ASP A 48 3.27 17.92 18.32
CA ASP A 48 4.18 16.85 18.70
C ASP A 48 4.22 15.71 17.68
N HIS A 49 5.41 15.14 17.53
CA HIS A 49 5.63 13.95 16.72
C HIS A 49 5.41 12.70 17.55
N THR A 50 4.71 11.72 16.98
CA THR A 50 4.49 10.40 17.57
C THR A 50 5.12 9.33 16.69
N VAL A 51 5.73 8.33 17.30
CA VAL A 51 6.28 7.18 16.57
C VAL A 51 5.24 6.07 16.57
N ARG A 52 4.68 5.74 15.40
CA ARG A 52 3.63 4.72 15.27
C ARG A 52 4.18 3.32 15.05
N ALA A 53 5.39 3.20 14.48
CA ALA A 53 6.09 1.94 14.29
C ALA A 53 7.61 2.17 14.25
N ARG A 54 8.38 1.14 14.65
CA ARG A 54 9.86 1.10 14.68
C ARG A 54 10.36 -0.21 14.09
N ASP A 55 11.65 -0.29 13.80
CA ASP A 55 12.32 -1.49 13.29
C ASP A 55 11.69 -2.04 12.01
N ILE A 56 11.16 -1.12 11.18
CA ILE A 56 10.56 -1.45 9.90
C ILE A 56 11.70 -1.82 8.95
N GLY A 57 11.61 -2.99 8.31
CA GLY A 57 12.61 -3.45 7.34
C GLY A 57 12.27 -3.02 5.92
N LYS A 58 10.98 -3.02 5.58
CA LYS A 58 10.48 -2.55 4.30
C LYS A 58 9.12 -1.89 4.48
N ALA A 59 8.84 -0.85 3.71
CA ALA A 59 7.53 -0.22 3.71
C ALA A 59 7.07 0.14 2.31
N ASP A 60 5.80 -0.09 2.02
CA ASP A 60 5.16 0.37 0.80
C ASP A 60 4.20 1.51 1.14
N LEU A 61 4.49 2.72 0.62
CA LEU A 61 3.60 3.86 0.67
C LEU A 61 2.74 3.88 -0.59
N ARG A 62 1.43 4.00 -0.40
CA ARG A 62 0.46 4.31 -1.45
C ARG A 62 -0.29 5.58 -1.05
N LEU A 63 -0.15 6.63 -1.85
CA LEU A 63 -0.98 7.83 -1.77
C LEU A 63 -2.15 7.66 -2.74
N LEU A 64 -3.36 7.75 -2.21
CA LEU A 64 -4.58 7.73 -2.99
C LEU A 64 -4.94 9.12 -3.49
N LYS A 65 -5.70 9.20 -4.58
CA LYS A 65 -6.26 10.46 -5.11
C LYS A 65 -7.10 11.26 -4.10
N SER A 66 -7.57 10.62 -3.03
CA SER A 66 -8.26 11.27 -1.92
C SER A 66 -7.33 12.04 -0.98
N GLY A 67 -6.01 11.95 -1.17
CA GLY A 67 -4.99 12.41 -0.22
C GLY A 67 -4.75 11.44 0.94
N THR A 68 -5.41 10.29 0.97
CA THR A 68 -5.18 9.25 1.99
C THR A 68 -3.84 8.56 1.74
N MET A 69 -3.00 8.47 2.77
CA MET A 69 -1.77 7.68 2.72
C MET A 69 -1.99 6.31 3.36
N LEU A 70 -1.51 5.26 2.69
CA LEU A 70 -1.51 3.88 3.16
C LEU A 70 -0.07 3.41 3.26
N PHE A 71 0.37 3.05 4.46
CA PHE A 71 1.66 2.42 4.68
C PHE A 71 1.46 0.94 4.95
N THR A 72 2.02 0.09 4.11
CA THR A 72 2.12 -1.35 4.38
C THR A 72 3.53 -1.64 4.88
N LEU A 73 3.66 -1.92 6.18
CA LEU A 73 4.91 -2.11 6.89
C LEU A 73 5.25 -3.60 6.99
N SER A 74 6.50 -3.95 6.68
CA SER A 74 7.07 -5.28 6.84
C SER A 74 8.25 -5.22 7.81
N PHE A 75 8.28 -6.15 8.77
CA PHE A 75 9.28 -6.18 9.84
C PHE A 75 10.20 -7.38 9.65
N PRO A 76 11.53 -7.24 9.84
CA PRO A 76 12.46 -8.35 9.76
C PRO A 76 12.06 -9.47 10.73
N GLY A 77 12.09 -10.72 10.28
CA GLY A 77 11.69 -11.87 11.09
C GLY A 77 10.19 -12.01 11.34
N LYS A 78 9.33 -11.15 10.76
CA LYS A 78 7.87 -11.28 10.81
C LYS A 78 7.30 -11.51 9.41
N ASN A 79 6.46 -12.54 9.29
CA ASN A 79 5.75 -12.84 8.03
C ASN A 79 4.46 -12.01 7.85
N ALA A 80 3.99 -11.39 8.93
CA ALA A 80 2.80 -10.53 8.89
C ALA A 80 3.17 -9.08 8.55
N LYS A 81 2.37 -8.46 7.68
CA LYS A 81 2.44 -7.03 7.35
C LYS A 81 1.50 -6.24 8.25
N THR A 82 1.87 -5.02 8.60
CA THR A 82 1.00 -4.08 9.33
C THR A 82 0.59 -2.95 8.41
N GLU A 83 -0.69 -2.62 8.35
CA GLU A 83 -1.18 -1.50 7.56
C GLU A 83 -1.49 -0.30 8.46
N VAL A 84 -0.99 0.87 8.08
CA VAL A 84 -1.29 2.15 8.73
C VAL A 84 -1.98 3.04 7.70
N ILE A 85 -3.19 3.47 8.05
CA ILE A 85 -4.03 4.32 7.19
C ILE A 85 -4.06 5.71 7.79
N ILE A 86 -3.68 6.70 6.98
CA ILE A 86 -3.65 8.10 7.35
C ILE A 86 -4.64 8.84 6.45
N PRO A 87 -5.84 9.17 6.96
CA PRO A 87 -6.81 9.94 6.21
C PRO A 87 -6.27 11.34 5.88
N SER A 88 -6.67 11.87 4.72
CA SER A 88 -6.34 13.24 4.33
C SER A 88 -6.77 14.24 5.42
N GLY A 89 -5.89 15.20 5.73
CA GLY A 89 -6.18 16.26 6.70
C GLY A 89 -6.16 15.86 8.17
N THR A 90 -5.66 14.67 8.53
CA THR A 90 -5.57 14.25 9.95
C THR A 90 -4.17 14.38 10.54
N GLU A 91 -3.19 13.78 9.87
CA GLU A 91 -1.79 13.78 10.28
C GLU A 91 -0.88 13.66 9.05
N SER A 92 0.36 14.10 9.20
CA SER A 92 1.42 13.88 8.21
C SER A 92 2.37 12.83 8.77
N CYS A 93 2.63 11.77 8.00
CA CYS A 93 3.54 10.71 8.41
C CYS A 93 4.69 10.56 7.42
N GLU A 94 5.88 10.33 7.96
CA GLU A 94 7.09 10.08 7.18
C GLU A 94 7.86 8.87 7.72
N LEU A 95 8.51 8.16 6.80
CA LEU A 95 9.46 7.12 7.15
C LEU A 95 10.83 7.74 7.32
N ARG A 96 11.43 7.56 8.49
CA ARG A 96 12.80 7.97 8.78
C ARG A 96 13.67 6.75 9.06
N ASN A 97 14.90 6.79 8.58
CA ASN A 97 15.87 5.77 8.95
C ASN A 97 16.22 5.95 10.44
N SER A 98 16.22 4.86 11.21
CA SER A 98 16.50 4.89 12.65
C SER A 98 17.93 5.32 13.00
N THR A 99 18.85 5.30 12.03
CA THR A 99 20.27 5.65 12.21
C THR A 99 20.60 7.11 11.87
N GLN A 100 19.59 7.94 11.58
CA GLN A 100 19.75 9.34 11.21
C GLN A 100 19.29 10.30 12.31
#